data_AF-A0A817V2G8-F1
#
_entry.id   AF-A0A817V2G8-F1
#
_cell.length_a   1.000
_cell.length_b   1.000
_cell.length_c   1.000
_cell.angle_alpha   90.00
_cell.angle_beta   90.00
_cell.angle_gamma   90.00
#
_symmetry.space_group_name_H-M   'P 1'
#
loop_
_entity.id
_entity.type
_entity.pdbx_description
1 polymer ?
#
loop_
_entity_poly.entity_id
_entity_poly.type
_entity_poly.pdbx_seq_one_letter_code
_entity_poly.pdbx_strand_id
1 'polypeptide(L)'
;MIQPVQSTDNSSIPSPYLLSAYGTDNTATANDILQRWWYIFNQSLQRNIRIIGFSTDTDPKYLRAMRLMSGFLGAHPHFQVHQHPQTFQIKIRSHWSWFYLCEQQLLLFFQDSTHLVTKWRNRLLSTTAELCLGNQSISINHLHDIIENDTYSKLDDGLTKSGINPKDRQNLSSCLKLTSKDLMIYSTF
;
A
#
# COMPACT_ATOMS: atom_id res chain seq x y z
N MET A 1 -11.99 4.48 -0.92
CA MET A 1 -13.16 3.96 -0.17
C MET A 1 -14.17 5.10 -0.06
N ILE A 2 -15.46 4.87 -0.33
CA ILE A 2 -16.51 5.89 -0.33
C ILE A 2 -17.43 5.58 0.85
N GLN A 3 -17.72 6.57 1.70
CA GLN A 3 -18.67 6.41 2.80
C GLN A 3 -19.80 7.44 2.64
N PRO A 4 -21.08 7.03 2.70
CA PRO A 4 -22.19 7.96 2.73
C PRO A 4 -22.13 8.81 4.01
N VAL A 5 -22.54 10.06 3.91
CA VAL A 5 -22.90 10.86 5.09
C VAL A 5 -24.18 10.24 5.66
N GLN A 6 -24.23 10.02 6.98
CA GLN A 6 -25.36 9.37 7.65
C GLN A 6 -26.68 10.09 7.32
N SER A 7 -27.50 9.48 6.48
CA SER A 7 -28.93 9.75 6.38
C SER A 7 -29.64 8.96 7.48
N THR A 8 -30.62 9.56 8.13
CA THR A 8 -31.44 8.96 9.20
C THR A 8 -32.30 7.78 8.76
N ASP A 9 -32.20 7.34 7.50
CA ASP A 9 -33.00 6.28 6.91
C ASP A 9 -32.22 4.95 6.84
N ASN A 10 -32.71 3.97 7.60
CA ASN A 10 -32.15 2.63 7.79
C ASN A 10 -32.31 1.69 6.57
N SER A 11 -32.38 2.18 5.34
CA SER A 11 -32.69 1.31 4.19
C SER A 11 -32.03 1.73 2.88
N SER A 12 -30.72 1.52 2.75
CA SER A 12 -30.10 1.03 1.51
C SER A 12 -28.60 0.85 1.73
N ILE A 13 -28.08 -0.34 1.46
CA ILE A 13 -26.63 -0.50 1.26
C ILE A 13 -26.30 0.32 0.01
N PRO A 14 -25.42 1.33 0.09
CA PRO A 14 -25.11 2.17 -1.07
C PRO A 14 -24.47 1.31 -2.16
N SER A 15 -24.95 1.44 -3.39
CA SER A 15 -24.27 0.85 -4.55
C SER A 15 -22.89 1.50 -4.69
N PRO A 16 -21.81 0.74 -4.94
CA PRO A 16 -20.50 1.31 -5.19
C PRO A 16 -20.57 2.19 -6.46
N TYR A 17 -20.24 3.47 -6.32
CA TYR A 17 -20.06 4.35 -7.46
C TYR A 17 -18.68 4.10 -8.08
N LEU A 18 -18.64 3.70 -9.34
CA LEU A 18 -17.41 3.59 -10.11
C LEU A 18 -17.20 4.88 -10.90
N LEU A 19 -16.22 5.68 -10.49
CA LEU A 19 -15.71 6.78 -11.29
C LEU A 19 -14.53 6.27 -12.10
N SER A 20 -14.59 6.43 -13.42
CA SER A 20 -13.45 6.16 -14.29
C SER A 20 -12.86 7.45 -14.83
N ALA A 21 -11.55 7.61 -14.69
CA ALA A 21 -10.80 8.75 -15.17
C ALA A 21 -9.48 8.27 -15.76
N TYR A 22 -9.20 8.69 -17.00
CA TYR A 22 -8.03 8.22 -17.75
C TYR A 22 -7.14 9.41 -18.11
N GLY A 23 -5.83 9.20 -18.04
CA GLY A 23 -4.85 10.10 -18.66
C GLY A 23 -4.67 9.75 -20.13
N THR A 24 -4.28 10.73 -20.94
CA THR A 24 -3.92 10.52 -22.34
C THR A 24 -2.48 10.02 -22.52
N ASP A 25 -1.64 10.20 -21.51
CA ASP A 25 -0.24 9.77 -21.50
C ASP A 25 0.27 9.46 -20.08
N ASN A 26 1.53 9.05 -19.98
CA ASN A 26 2.21 8.70 -18.72
C ASN A 26 3.03 9.86 -18.10
N THR A 27 2.85 11.10 -18.57
CA THR A 27 3.68 12.25 -18.16
C THR A 27 3.23 12.92 -16.87
N ALA A 28 2.10 12.48 -16.30
CA ALA A 28 1.53 13.07 -15.09
C ALA A 28 2.53 13.12 -13.93
N THR A 29 2.68 14.31 -13.37
CA THR A 29 3.50 14.59 -12.19
C THR A 29 2.72 14.37 -10.90
N ALA A 30 3.42 14.41 -9.75
CA ALA A 30 2.77 14.40 -8.44
C ALA A 30 1.79 15.58 -8.26
N ASN A 31 2.07 16.75 -8.85
CA ASN A 31 1.19 17.91 -8.75
C ASN A 31 -0.11 17.70 -9.55
N ASP A 32 -0.02 17.11 -10.75
CA ASP A 32 -1.20 16.80 -11.57
C ASP A 32 -2.11 15.79 -10.84
N ILE A 33 -1.50 14.84 -10.14
CA ILE A 33 -2.21 13.86 -9.31
C ILE A 33 -2.94 14.55 -8.15
N LEU A 34 -2.27 15.48 -7.44
CA LEU A 34 -2.89 16.26 -6.36
C LEU A 34 -4.10 17.06 -6.85
N GLN A 35 -3.93 17.79 -7.96
CA GLN A 35 -5.01 18.58 -8.55
C GLN A 35 -6.20 17.69 -8.93
N ARG A 36 -5.94 16.51 -9.52
CA ARG A 36 -6.97 15.53 -9.85
C ARG A 36 -7.71 15.03 -8.61
N TRP A 37 -6.99 14.62 -7.56
CA TRP A 37 -7.62 14.15 -6.31
C TRP A 37 -8.46 15.23 -5.65
N TRP A 38 -7.96 16.47 -5.61
CA TRP A 38 -8.69 17.61 -5.08
C TRP A 38 -9.96 17.91 -5.86
N TYR A 39 -9.88 17.90 -7.20
CA TYR A 39 -11.04 18.06 -8.06
C TYR A 39 -12.09 16.98 -7.81
N ILE A 40 -11.69 15.72 -7.79
CA ILE A 40 -12.58 14.57 -7.52
C ILE A 40 -13.23 14.70 -6.13
N PHE A 41 -12.45 15.06 -5.12
CA PHE A 41 -12.96 15.29 -3.76
C PHE A 41 -14.04 16.37 -3.73
N ASN A 42 -13.78 17.54 -4.31
CA ASN A 42 -14.74 18.66 -4.32
C ASN A 42 -15.99 18.34 -5.14
N GLN A 43 -15.85 17.71 -6.30
CA GLN A 43 -16.99 17.31 -7.14
C GLN A 43 -17.87 16.26 -6.44
N SER A 44 -17.26 15.35 -5.69
CA SER A 44 -18.00 14.36 -4.89
C SER A 44 -18.72 15.03 -3.72
N LEU A 45 -18.03 15.94 -3.02
CA LEU A 45 -18.59 16.67 -1.90
C LEU A 45 -19.80 17.52 -2.28
N GLN A 46 -19.76 18.19 -3.44
CA GLN A 46 -20.91 18.93 -4.00
C GLN A 46 -22.14 18.06 -4.24
N ARG A 47 -21.95 16.75 -4.41
CA ARG A 47 -23.00 15.75 -4.60
C ARG A 47 -23.32 14.99 -3.31
N ASN A 48 -22.90 15.52 -2.16
CA ASN A 48 -23.05 14.91 -0.84
C ASN A 48 -22.38 13.53 -0.71
N ILE A 49 -21.32 13.28 -1.47
CA ILE A 49 -20.50 12.07 -1.42
C ILE A 49 -19.17 12.40 -0.75
N ARG A 50 -18.90 11.81 0.41
CA ARG A 50 -17.64 11.98 1.13
C ARG A 50 -16.63 10.93 0.71
N ILE A 51 -15.52 11.37 0.11
CA ILE A 51 -14.35 10.53 -0.11
C ILE A 51 -13.55 10.52 1.19
N ILE A 52 -13.30 9.32 1.73
CA ILE A 52 -12.50 9.15 2.96
C ILE A 52 -11.04 8.77 2.66
N GLY A 53 -10.73 8.39 1.42
CA GLY A 53 -9.35 8.09 1.04
C GLY A 53 -9.15 7.60 -0.39
N PHE A 54 -7.90 7.74 -0.83
CA PHE A 54 -7.40 7.32 -2.13
C PHE A 54 -6.49 6.10 -2.00
N SER A 55 -6.61 5.17 -2.94
CA SER A 55 -5.71 4.02 -3.07
C SER A 55 -5.03 4.07 -4.43
N THR A 56 -3.73 3.80 -4.50
CA THR A 56 -2.96 3.86 -5.76
C THR A 56 -1.97 2.72 -5.88
N ASP A 57 -1.45 2.52 -7.08
CA ASP A 57 -0.23 1.73 -7.27
C ASP A 57 0.99 2.43 -6.60
N THR A 58 2.10 1.72 -6.56
CA THR A 58 3.33 2.01 -5.84
C THR A 58 4.35 2.82 -6.66
N ASP A 59 3.91 3.53 -7.72
CA ASP A 59 4.77 4.45 -8.48
C ASP A 59 5.21 5.63 -7.58
N PRO A 60 6.51 6.02 -7.59
CA PRO A 60 7.02 7.15 -6.82
C PRO A 60 6.21 8.44 -6.93
N LYS A 61 5.60 8.74 -8.09
CA LYS A 61 4.79 9.95 -8.26
C LYS A 61 3.55 9.98 -7.38
N TYR A 62 2.89 8.82 -7.19
CA TYR A 62 1.74 8.71 -6.29
C TYR A 62 2.18 8.81 -4.84
N LEU A 63 3.28 8.14 -4.47
CA LEU A 63 3.81 8.25 -3.10
C LEU A 63 4.17 9.70 -2.75
N ARG A 64 4.76 10.45 -3.69
CA ARG A 64 5.03 11.88 -3.51
C ARG A 64 3.74 12.68 -3.34
N ALA A 65 2.71 12.43 -4.14
CA ALA A 65 1.41 13.09 -4.00
C ALA A 65 0.75 12.78 -2.65
N MET A 66 0.75 11.52 -2.21
CA MET A 66 0.24 11.11 -0.90
C MET A 66 0.93 11.87 0.24
N ARG A 67 2.27 11.97 0.20
CA ARG A 67 3.04 12.70 1.22
C ARG A 67 2.66 14.18 1.27
N LEU A 68 2.61 14.83 0.11
CA LEU A 68 2.25 16.24 0.01
C LEU A 68 0.82 16.54 0.49
N MET A 69 -0.14 15.67 0.18
CA MET A 69 -1.54 15.88 0.57
C MET A 69 -1.83 15.51 2.03
N SER A 70 -1.11 14.53 2.57
CA SER A 70 -1.25 14.13 3.99
C SER A 70 -0.46 15.03 4.96
N GLY A 71 0.35 15.97 4.44
CA GLY A 71 1.27 16.77 5.24
C GLY A 71 2.46 15.97 5.80
N PHE A 72 2.68 14.74 5.31
CA PHE A 72 3.71 13.85 5.83
C PHE A 72 5.10 14.22 5.27
N LEU A 73 5.96 14.78 6.14
CA LEU A 73 7.33 15.19 5.82
C LEU A 73 7.43 16.20 4.66
N GLY A 74 6.39 17.04 4.50
CA GLY A 74 6.33 18.09 3.50
C GLY A 74 4.88 18.51 3.25
N ALA A 75 4.58 19.79 3.45
CA ALA A 75 3.28 20.36 3.11
C ALA A 75 3.36 21.06 1.75
N HIS A 76 2.34 20.89 0.92
CA HIS A 76 2.20 21.73 -0.26
C HIS A 76 1.59 23.08 0.17
N PRO A 77 2.17 24.24 -0.19
CA PRO A 77 1.74 25.55 0.32
C PRO A 77 0.25 25.83 0.11
N HIS A 78 -0.29 25.35 -1.00
CA HIS A 78 -1.67 25.56 -1.42
C HIS A 78 -2.67 24.52 -0.91
N PHE A 79 -2.22 23.45 -0.24
CA PHE A 79 -3.09 22.39 0.28
C PHE A 79 -2.97 22.29 1.81
N GLN A 80 -3.71 23.14 2.52
CA GLN A 80 -3.84 23.07 3.98
C GLN A 80 -4.94 22.08 4.38
N VAL A 81 -4.68 20.81 4.09
CA VAL A 81 -5.66 19.72 4.15
C VAL A 81 -6.23 19.54 5.56
N HIS A 82 -5.44 19.78 6.61
CA HIS A 82 -5.86 19.64 8.01
C HIS A 82 -6.83 20.72 8.49
N GLN A 83 -6.95 21.85 7.79
CA GLN A 83 -7.88 22.93 8.15
C GLN A 83 -9.25 22.79 7.48
N HIS A 84 -9.42 21.81 6.61
CA HIS A 84 -10.66 21.66 5.86
C HIS A 84 -11.83 21.29 6.80
N PRO A 85 -13.04 21.87 6.64
CA PRO A 85 -14.19 21.59 7.52
C PRO A 85 -14.63 20.13 7.54
N GLN A 86 -14.29 19.36 6.50
CA GLN A 86 -14.60 17.93 6.38
C GLN A 86 -13.49 17.02 6.94
N THR A 87 -12.55 17.56 7.72
CA THR A 87 -11.57 16.72 8.42
C THR A 87 -12.26 15.80 9.44
N PHE A 88 -11.59 14.72 9.80
CA PHE A 88 -11.99 13.77 10.84
C PHE A 88 -10.79 13.43 11.71
N GLN A 89 -11.08 12.96 12.93
CA GLN A 89 -10.06 12.49 13.85
C GLN A 89 -9.85 10.99 13.70
N ILE A 90 -8.58 10.59 13.68
CA ILE A 90 -8.14 9.20 13.76
C ILE A 90 -7.54 9.00 15.14
N LYS A 91 -8.00 7.97 15.84
CA LYS A 91 -7.41 7.58 17.12
C LYS A 91 -6.11 6.82 16.87
N ILE A 92 -4.98 7.51 17.06
CA ILE A 92 -3.66 6.89 17.00
C ILE A 92 -3.33 6.32 18.38
N ARG A 93 -2.80 5.10 18.42
CA ARG A 93 -2.41 4.48 19.69
C ARG A 93 -1.14 5.14 20.20
N SER A 94 -1.12 5.58 21.45
CA SER A 94 0.02 6.29 22.06
C SER A 94 1.33 5.50 22.06
N HIS A 95 1.28 4.16 22.02
CA HIS A 95 2.47 3.31 21.92
C HIS A 95 3.03 3.17 20.50
N TRP A 96 2.39 3.76 19.48
CA TRP A 96 2.91 3.76 18.10
C TRP A 96 3.87 4.93 17.88
N SER A 97 5.01 4.90 18.59
CA SER A 97 6.07 5.91 18.46
C SER A 97 6.66 6.03 17.04
N TRP A 98 6.44 5.00 16.21
CA TRP A 98 6.86 4.93 14.82
C TRP A 98 5.84 5.52 13.81
N PHE A 99 4.64 5.90 14.25
CA PHE A 99 3.59 6.41 13.36
C PHE A 99 3.55 7.94 13.37
N TYR A 100 3.82 8.58 12.22
CA TYR A 100 4.05 10.03 12.14
C TYR A 100 2.94 10.84 11.45
N LEU A 101 1.78 10.25 11.15
CA LEU A 101 0.64 11.02 10.62
C LEU A 101 -0.09 11.75 11.76
N CYS A 102 -0.58 12.96 11.48
CA CYS A 102 -1.41 13.73 12.43
C CYS A 102 -2.75 13.02 12.69
N GLU A 103 -3.35 13.19 13.87
CA GLU A 103 -4.68 12.64 14.18
C GLU A 103 -5.79 13.27 13.34
N GLN A 104 -5.66 14.56 12.98
CA GLN A 104 -6.64 15.25 12.15
C GLN A 104 -6.32 15.05 10.66
N GLN A 105 -7.17 14.31 9.96
CA GLN A 105 -6.99 13.96 8.56
C GLN A 105 -8.21 14.34 7.71
N LEU A 106 -7.99 14.74 6.46
CA LEU A 106 -9.09 14.88 5.49
C LEU A 106 -9.29 13.60 4.68
N LEU A 107 -8.19 12.90 4.38
CA LEU A 107 -8.14 11.76 3.48
C LEU A 107 -7.12 10.75 4.01
N LEU A 108 -7.45 9.47 3.86
CA LEU A 108 -6.50 8.37 4.02
C LEU A 108 -5.85 8.03 2.68
N PHE A 109 -4.59 7.63 2.71
CA PHE A 109 -3.86 7.22 1.51
C PHE A 109 -3.33 5.80 1.69
N PHE A 110 -3.59 4.97 0.70
CA PHE A 110 -3.16 3.57 0.69
C PHE A 110 -2.42 3.27 -0.59
N GLN A 111 -1.32 2.54 -0.48
CA GLN A 111 -0.71 1.89 -1.64
C GLN A 111 -1.30 0.50 -1.80
N ASP A 112 -1.41 0.02 -3.03
CA ASP A 112 -1.88 -1.31 -3.33
C ASP A 112 -0.97 -2.37 -2.70
N SER A 113 -1.54 -3.11 -1.76
CA SER A 113 -0.87 -4.19 -1.04
C SER A 113 -0.32 -5.28 -1.97
N THR A 114 -0.98 -5.56 -3.10
CA THR A 114 -0.52 -6.57 -4.08
C THR A 114 0.79 -6.14 -4.71
N HIS A 115 0.86 -4.88 -5.12
CA HIS A 115 2.07 -4.29 -5.70
C HIS A 115 3.20 -4.12 -4.67
N LEU A 116 2.86 -3.83 -3.41
CA LEU A 116 3.85 -3.80 -2.32
C LEU A 116 4.46 -5.19 -2.10
N VAL A 117 3.63 -6.21 -1.93
CA VAL A 117 4.08 -7.58 -1.65
C VAL A 117 4.94 -8.13 -2.79
N THR A 118 4.53 -7.91 -4.03
CA THR A 118 5.34 -8.30 -5.21
C THR A 118 6.65 -7.53 -5.31
N LYS A 119 6.71 -6.24 -4.93
CA LYS A 119 7.98 -5.49 -4.82
C LYS A 119 8.90 -6.07 -3.75
N TRP A 120 8.37 -6.44 -2.59
CA TRP A 120 9.14 -7.09 -1.52
C TRP A 120 9.72 -8.43 -1.99
N ARG A 121 8.91 -9.29 -2.61
CA ARG A 121 9.41 -10.53 -3.23
C ARG A 121 10.50 -10.24 -4.25
N ASN A 122 10.28 -9.31 -5.17
CA ASN A 122 11.26 -9.00 -6.20
C ASN A 122 12.57 -8.43 -5.63
N ARG A 123 12.52 -7.77 -4.47
CA ARG A 123 13.71 -7.33 -3.74
C ARG A 123 14.42 -8.51 -3.07
N LEU A 124 13.69 -9.41 -2.42
CA LEU A 124 14.21 -10.64 -1.82
C LEU A 124 14.90 -11.55 -2.85
N LEU A 125 14.32 -11.68 -4.04
CA LEU A 125 14.85 -12.49 -5.13
C LEU A 125 15.87 -11.75 -6.01
N SER A 126 16.19 -10.49 -5.68
CA SER A 126 17.11 -9.69 -6.49
C SER A 126 18.55 -10.16 -6.29
N THR A 127 19.28 -10.36 -7.38
CA THR A 127 20.73 -10.59 -7.34
C THR A 127 21.52 -9.29 -7.33
N THR A 128 20.87 -8.15 -7.55
CA THR A 128 21.53 -6.83 -7.69
C THR A 128 21.24 -5.88 -6.54
N ALA A 129 20.26 -6.19 -5.69
CA ALA A 129 19.78 -5.28 -4.67
C ALA A 129 19.66 -6.02 -3.34
N GLU A 130 20.36 -5.52 -2.33
CA GLU A 130 20.34 -6.10 -0.99
C GLU A 130 19.01 -5.77 -0.28
N LEU A 131 18.53 -6.73 0.50
CA LEU A 131 17.42 -6.56 1.43
C LEU A 131 17.96 -6.68 2.85
N CYS A 132 17.96 -5.58 3.60
CA CYS A 132 18.38 -5.59 4.99
C CYS A 132 17.17 -5.38 5.92
N LEU A 133 17.05 -6.20 6.95
CA LEU A 133 16.12 -6.00 8.07
C LEU A 133 16.92 -5.78 9.35
N GLY A 134 17.00 -4.53 9.79
CA GLY A 134 17.89 -4.14 10.88
C GLY A 134 19.35 -4.41 10.49
N ASN A 135 20.04 -5.23 11.29
CA ASN A 135 21.43 -5.62 11.04
C ASN A 135 21.56 -6.94 10.26
N GLN A 136 20.45 -7.54 9.83
CA GLN A 136 20.45 -8.80 9.09
C GLN A 136 20.33 -8.55 7.60
N SER A 137 21.20 -9.18 6.81
CA SER A 137 21.07 -9.20 5.35
C SER A 137 20.24 -10.42 4.94
N ILE A 138 19.35 -10.24 3.98
CA ILE A 138 18.48 -11.29 3.45
C ILE A 138 18.79 -11.47 1.97
N SER A 139 19.03 -12.72 1.59
CA SER A 139 19.34 -13.10 0.21
C SER A 139 18.48 -14.27 -0.25
N ILE A 140 18.42 -14.46 -1.55
CA ILE A 140 17.79 -15.64 -2.18
C ILE A 140 18.44 -16.96 -1.75
N ASN A 141 19.71 -16.93 -1.32
CA ASN A 141 20.44 -18.14 -0.90
C ASN A 141 19.76 -18.79 0.31
N HIS A 142 19.19 -18.01 1.22
CA HIS A 142 18.43 -18.55 2.36
C HIS A 142 17.23 -19.39 1.90
N LEU A 143 16.60 -19.04 0.78
CA LEU A 143 15.50 -19.82 0.20
C LEU A 143 16.02 -21.06 -0.52
N HIS A 144 17.19 -20.97 -1.17
CA HIS A 144 17.84 -22.13 -1.76
C HIS A 144 18.21 -23.17 -0.69
N ASP A 145 18.75 -22.72 0.44
CA ASP A 145 19.10 -23.58 1.57
C ASP A 145 17.87 -24.32 2.11
N ILE A 146 16.71 -23.67 2.20
CA ILE A 146 15.46 -24.32 2.63
C ILE A 146 15.00 -25.37 1.59
N ILE A 147 15.07 -25.05 0.30
CA ILE A 147 14.60 -25.95 -0.78
C ILE A 147 15.51 -27.18 -0.95
N GLU A 148 16.80 -27.02 -0.71
CA GLU A 148 17.83 -28.04 -0.97
C GLU A 148 18.22 -28.86 0.25
N ASN A 149 17.84 -28.42 1.46
CA ASN A 149 18.13 -29.14 2.69
C ASN A 149 17.09 -30.24 2.97
N ASP A 150 17.56 -31.48 2.99
CA ASP A 150 16.75 -32.68 3.22
C ASP A 150 16.12 -32.75 4.64
N THR A 151 16.52 -31.88 5.57
CA THR A 151 15.83 -31.77 6.87
C THR A 151 14.45 -31.14 6.78
N TYR A 152 14.15 -30.44 5.68
CA TYR A 152 12.86 -29.78 5.47
C TYR A 152 12.01 -30.61 4.50
N SER A 153 10.80 -30.96 4.93
CA SER A 153 9.87 -31.69 4.07
C SER A 153 9.26 -30.74 3.04
N LYS A 154 9.46 -31.05 1.76
CA LYS A 154 8.83 -30.32 0.62
C LYS A 154 7.30 -30.40 0.64
N LEU A 155 6.73 -31.36 1.35
CA LEU A 155 5.29 -31.49 1.54
C LEU A 155 4.76 -30.48 2.58
N ASP A 156 5.64 -29.97 3.45
CA ASP A 156 5.26 -29.09 4.56
C ASP A 156 5.36 -27.61 4.16
N ASP A 157 6.28 -27.23 3.26
CA ASP A 157 6.49 -25.83 2.87
C ASP A 157 5.91 -25.41 1.50
N GLY A 158 5.67 -26.38 0.60
CA GLY A 158 5.19 -26.14 -0.76
C GLY A 158 6.08 -25.20 -1.62
N LEU A 159 7.33 -24.98 -1.21
CA LEU A 159 8.28 -24.07 -1.84
C LEU A 159 9.05 -24.81 -2.94
N THR A 160 9.15 -24.21 -4.13
CA THR A 160 9.77 -24.82 -5.30
C THR A 160 10.68 -23.84 -6.02
N LYS A 161 11.67 -24.35 -6.76
CA LYS A 161 12.59 -23.53 -7.57
C LYS A 161 11.85 -22.62 -8.55
N SER A 162 10.72 -23.08 -9.10
CA SER A 162 9.83 -22.26 -9.94
C SER A 162 9.20 -21.09 -9.19
N GLY A 163 8.86 -21.27 -7.91
CA GLY A 163 8.29 -20.22 -7.07
C GLY A 163 9.28 -19.07 -6.84
N ILE A 164 10.56 -19.37 -6.65
CA ILE A 164 11.60 -18.35 -6.43
C ILE A 164 12.23 -17.81 -7.72
N ASN A 165 11.63 -18.07 -8.88
CA ASN A 165 12.13 -17.56 -10.15
C ASN A 165 11.94 -16.02 -10.26
N PRO A 166 13.03 -15.24 -10.39
CA PRO A 166 12.96 -13.77 -10.45
C PRO A 166 12.38 -13.23 -11.77
N LYS A 167 12.27 -14.07 -12.82
CA LYS A 167 11.69 -13.65 -14.11
C LYS A 167 10.19 -13.38 -14.02
N ASP A 168 9.49 -14.07 -13.13
CA ASP A 168 8.05 -13.91 -12.93
C ASP A 168 7.79 -12.84 -11.85
N ARG A 169 7.80 -11.57 -12.25
CA ARG A 169 7.79 -10.42 -11.33
C ARG A 169 6.41 -10.08 -10.72
N GLN A 170 5.33 -10.69 -11.23
CA GLN A 170 3.95 -10.41 -10.83
C GLN A 170 3.27 -11.59 -10.11
N ASN A 171 4.04 -12.62 -9.74
CA ASN A 171 3.50 -13.81 -9.12
C ASN A 171 3.09 -13.61 -7.64
N LEU A 172 1.86 -13.16 -7.42
CA LEU A 172 1.31 -13.02 -6.07
C LEU A 172 1.25 -14.37 -5.34
N SER A 173 0.93 -15.47 -6.03
CA SER A 173 0.83 -16.79 -5.41
C SER A 173 2.15 -17.23 -4.78
N SER A 174 3.27 -16.95 -5.46
CA SER A 174 4.61 -17.19 -4.92
C SER A 174 4.91 -16.29 -3.72
N CYS A 175 4.49 -15.02 -3.77
CA CYS A 175 4.66 -14.12 -2.62
C CYS A 175 3.97 -14.67 -1.37
N LEU A 176 2.72 -15.11 -1.50
CA LEU A 176 1.93 -15.63 -0.39
C LEU A 176 2.57 -16.88 0.22
N LYS A 177 3.11 -17.76 -0.63
CA LYS A 177 3.86 -18.94 -0.18
C LYS A 177 5.12 -18.56 0.59
N LEU A 178 5.91 -17.62 0.09
CA LEU A 178 7.13 -17.13 0.74
C LEU A 178 6.87 -16.48 2.11
N THR A 179 5.68 -15.93 2.31
CA THR A 179 5.23 -15.36 3.59
C THR A 179 4.38 -16.31 4.44
N SER A 180 4.27 -17.58 4.04
CA SER A 180 3.46 -18.55 4.77
C SER A 180 4.04 -18.84 6.15
N LYS A 181 3.18 -19.15 7.11
CA LYS A 181 3.61 -19.53 8.47
C LYS A 181 4.38 -20.85 8.47
N ASP A 182 4.12 -21.70 7.50
CA ASP A 182 4.75 -23.02 7.39
C ASP A 182 6.26 -22.89 7.13
N LEU A 183 6.70 -21.82 6.43
CA LEU A 183 8.11 -21.46 6.28
C LEU A 183 8.73 -20.81 7.52
N MET A 184 7.92 -20.21 8.39
CA MET A 184 8.40 -19.52 9.61
C MET A 184 8.87 -20.50 10.70
N ILE A 185 8.41 -21.76 10.65
CA ILE A 185 8.78 -22.80 11.62
C ILE A 185 10.28 -23.14 11.51
N TYR A 186 10.87 -22.93 10.34
CA TYR A 186 12.29 -23.18 10.08
C TYR A 186 13.20 -21.98 10.40
N SER A 187 12.61 -20.82 10.72
CA SER A 187 13.32 -19.58 11.04
C SER A 187 13.19 -19.26 12.54
N THR A 188 13.66 -20.20 13.37
CA THR A 188 13.91 -19.92 14.80
C THR A 188 15.23 -19.18 14.91
N PHE A 189 15.17 -17.88 15.21
CA PHE A 189 16.30 -17.09 15.72
C PHE A 189 16.35 -17.18 17.24
#